data_AF-A0ABD1UC09-F1
#
_entry.id   AF-A0ABD1UC09-F1
#
_cell.length_a   1.000
_cell.length_b   1.000
_cell.length_c   1.000
_cell.angle_alpha   90.00
_cell.angle_beta   90.00
_cell.angle_gamma   90.00
#
_symmetry.space_group_name_H-M   'P 1'
#
loop_
_entity.id
_entity.type
_entity.pdbx_description
1 polymer ?
#
loop_
_entity_poly.entity_id
_entity_poly.type
_entity_poly.pdbx_seq_one_letter_code
_entity_poly.pdbx_strand_id
1 'polypeptide(L)'
;MGVLENDGFIEDDKLQGNGVNYHIVSVFLEELKEVGFPVMKEVVDVIFGPFFWVLKKSKERILVGKVTSCVFDEMLEMGRELLGKKKMGVDCDEKDGDVWLRVVALMMGFSARSYEVGLSVECFQENRKAVFGLHEEFLKLEKDLESCKSEIVVPEYNELLMVMVMMRRSLG
;
A
#
# COMPACT_ATOMS: atom_id res chain seq x y z
N MET A 1 -4.95 13.83 -12.53
CA MET A 1 -5.68 12.60 -12.86
C MET A 1 -4.96 11.96 -14.02
N GLY A 2 -4.48 10.72 -13.85
CA GLY A 2 -3.47 10.10 -14.70
C GLY A 2 -4.00 9.00 -15.63
N VAL A 3 -3.15 8.56 -16.56
CA VAL A 3 -3.46 7.56 -17.60
C VAL A 3 -4.01 6.26 -17.02
N LEU A 4 -3.44 5.74 -15.93
CA LEU A 4 -3.93 4.50 -15.30
C LEU A 4 -5.32 4.63 -14.65
N GLU A 5 -5.71 5.85 -14.24
CA GLU A 5 -6.96 6.11 -13.53
C GLU A 5 -8.14 6.27 -14.49
N ASN A 6 -7.95 6.95 -15.62
CA ASN A 6 -9.00 7.32 -16.56
C ASN A 6 -8.98 6.50 -17.86
N ASP A 7 -7.80 6.13 -18.34
CA ASP A 7 -7.59 5.53 -19.67
C ASP A 7 -7.12 4.05 -19.55
N GLY A 8 -7.31 3.44 -18.39
CA GLY A 8 -6.83 2.08 -18.09
C GLY A 8 -7.77 1.32 -17.17
N PHE A 9 -7.64 1.49 -15.85
CA PHE A 9 -8.41 0.68 -14.89
C PHE A 9 -9.90 1.03 -14.83
N ILE A 10 -10.30 2.25 -15.19
CA ILE A 10 -11.70 2.73 -15.13
C ILE A 10 -12.15 3.26 -16.50
N GLU A 11 -11.60 2.73 -17.59
CA GLU A 11 -12.04 3.08 -18.94
C GLU A 11 -13.51 2.61 -19.14
N ASP A 12 -14.39 3.50 -19.64
CA ASP A 12 -15.81 3.21 -19.96
C ASP A 12 -15.98 2.78 -21.44
N ASP A 13 -14.87 2.33 -22.02
CA ASP A 13 -14.77 1.94 -23.40
C ASP A 13 -15.37 0.54 -23.52
N LYS A 14 -16.27 0.37 -24.49
CA LYS A 14 -17.02 -0.89 -24.74
C LYS A 14 -16.13 -2.08 -25.11
N LEU A 15 -14.80 -1.96 -25.02
CA LEU A 15 -13.82 -2.99 -25.25
C LEU A 15 -13.41 -3.57 -23.89
N GLN A 16 -13.98 -4.73 -23.58
CA GLN A 16 -13.80 -5.49 -22.32
C GLN A 16 -12.37 -6.04 -22.14
N GLY A 17 -11.36 -5.18 -22.11
CA GLY A 17 -9.95 -5.51 -21.86
C GLY A 17 -9.63 -5.89 -20.42
N ASN A 18 -10.62 -6.23 -19.59
CA ASN A 18 -10.47 -6.41 -18.14
C ASN A 18 -9.44 -7.49 -17.79
N GLY A 19 -9.23 -8.49 -18.65
CA GLY A 19 -8.20 -9.51 -18.46
C GLY A 19 -6.78 -8.93 -18.37
N VAL A 20 -6.48 -7.87 -19.13
CA VAL A 20 -5.18 -7.17 -19.07
C VAL A 20 -5.06 -6.42 -17.74
N ASN A 21 -6.11 -5.70 -17.33
CA ASN A 21 -6.15 -5.00 -16.04
C ASN A 21 -5.95 -5.97 -14.86
N TYR A 22 -6.60 -7.14 -14.89
CA TYR A 22 -6.40 -8.16 -13.86
C TYR A 22 -4.98 -8.70 -13.85
N HIS A 23 -4.38 -8.90 -15.03
CA HIS A 23 -3.01 -9.40 -15.15
C HIS A 23 -2.03 -8.39 -14.58
N ILE A 24 -2.14 -7.11 -14.97
CA ILE A 24 -1.33 -6.01 -14.43
C ILE A 24 -1.41 -6.00 -12.91
N VAL A 25 -2.62 -5.99 -12.34
CA VAL A 25 -2.81 -6.01 -10.87
C VAL A 25 -2.19 -7.25 -10.22
N SER A 26 -2.24 -8.41 -10.88
CA SER A 26 -1.75 -9.68 -10.31
C SER A 26 -0.22 -9.76 -10.28
N VAL A 27 0.47 -9.15 -11.26
CA VAL A 27 1.94 -9.17 -11.33
C VAL A 27 2.59 -7.89 -10.77
N PHE A 28 1.78 -6.88 -10.46
CA PHE A 28 2.25 -5.54 -10.12
C PHE A 28 3.33 -5.52 -9.03
N LEU A 29 3.09 -6.19 -7.90
CA LEU A 29 4.05 -6.20 -6.80
C LEU A 29 5.30 -7.03 -7.13
N GLU A 30 5.15 -8.13 -7.86
CA GLU A 30 6.28 -8.97 -8.29
C GLU A 30 7.26 -8.17 -9.15
N GLU A 31 6.74 -7.50 -10.17
CA GLU A 31 7.53 -6.62 -11.04
C GLU A 31 8.15 -5.46 -10.24
N LEU A 32 7.38 -4.87 -9.31
CA LEU A 32 7.86 -3.74 -8.51
C LEU A 32 9.03 -4.11 -7.57
N LYS A 33 9.09 -5.36 -7.11
CA LYS A 33 10.22 -5.88 -6.31
C LYS A 33 11.52 -5.89 -7.10
N GLU A 34 11.46 -6.20 -8.39
CA GLU A 34 12.66 -6.35 -9.24
C GLU A 34 13.34 -5.02 -9.57
N VAL A 35 12.58 -3.94 -9.68
CA VAL A 35 13.10 -2.63 -10.11
C VAL A 35 13.77 -1.81 -8.99
N GLY A 36 13.56 -2.19 -7.73
CA GLY A 36 14.00 -1.40 -6.57
C GLY A 36 13.14 -0.14 -6.39
N PHE A 37 12.60 0.05 -5.18
CA PHE A 37 11.53 1.00 -4.95
C PHE A 37 11.99 2.24 -4.16
N PRO A 38 11.86 3.47 -4.71
CA PRO A 38 12.14 4.68 -3.94
C PRO A 38 11.00 4.98 -2.95
N VAL A 39 11.32 4.99 -1.64
CA VAL A 39 10.38 5.21 -0.53
C VAL A 39 10.10 6.70 -0.28
N MET A 40 9.81 7.45 -1.33
CA MET A 40 9.31 8.83 -1.17
C MET A 40 7.79 8.80 -1.14
N LYS A 41 7.18 9.52 -0.19
CA LYS A 41 5.72 9.53 0.00
C LYS A 41 4.97 9.92 -1.28
N GLU A 42 5.47 10.90 -2.00
CA GLU A 42 4.92 11.37 -3.26
C GLU A 42 4.95 10.26 -4.32
N VAL A 43 6.03 9.48 -4.36
CA VAL A 43 6.18 8.36 -5.30
C VAL A 43 5.24 7.23 -4.94
N VAL A 44 5.16 6.86 -3.66
CA VAL A 44 4.17 5.87 -3.18
C VAL A 44 2.76 6.33 -3.49
N ASP A 45 2.47 7.61 -3.32
CA ASP A 45 1.16 8.17 -3.57
C ASP A 45 0.77 8.10 -5.05
N VAL A 46 1.73 8.33 -5.95
CA VAL A 46 1.59 8.17 -7.41
C VAL A 46 1.42 6.71 -7.81
N ILE A 47 2.22 5.81 -7.23
CA ILE A 47 2.27 4.41 -7.63
C ILE A 47 1.03 3.65 -7.14
N PHE A 48 0.62 3.85 -5.88
CA PHE A 48 -0.52 3.16 -5.29
C PHE A 48 -1.84 3.91 -5.47
N GLY A 49 -1.79 5.19 -5.87
CA GLY A 49 -2.98 6.02 -6.11
C GLY A 49 -4.00 5.39 -7.05
N PRO A 50 -3.61 4.83 -8.21
CA PRO A 50 -4.52 4.14 -9.11
C PRO A 50 -5.28 2.97 -8.46
N PHE A 51 -4.68 2.24 -7.52
CA PHE A 51 -5.35 1.15 -6.82
C PHE A 51 -6.38 1.66 -5.82
N PHE A 52 -6.06 2.72 -5.08
CA PHE A 52 -7.05 3.41 -4.24
C PHE A 52 -8.17 4.00 -5.08
N TRP A 53 -7.88 4.48 -6.28
CA TRP A 53 -8.87 4.97 -7.23
C TRP A 53 -9.82 3.84 -7.69
N VAL A 54 -9.28 2.66 -8.03
CA VAL A 54 -10.07 1.46 -8.33
C VAL A 54 -10.97 1.09 -7.17
N LEU A 55 -10.42 0.99 -5.96
CA LEU A 55 -11.19 0.70 -4.75
C LEU A 55 -12.31 1.73 -4.52
N LYS A 56 -12.03 3.00 -4.82
CA LYS A 56 -13.01 4.09 -4.68
C LYS A 56 -14.15 3.99 -5.69
N LYS A 57 -13.84 3.82 -6.97
CA LYS A 57 -14.75 4.16 -8.07
C LYS A 57 -15.18 2.98 -8.94
N SER A 58 -14.43 1.88 -8.95
CA SER A 58 -14.72 0.77 -9.86
C SER A 58 -16.04 0.09 -9.48
N LYS A 59 -16.89 -0.17 -10.49
CA LYS A 59 -18.11 -0.99 -10.34
C LYS A 59 -17.81 -2.48 -10.55
N GLU A 60 -16.59 -2.81 -10.98
CA GLU A 60 -16.21 -4.17 -11.29
C GLU A 60 -15.68 -4.89 -10.05
N ARG A 61 -16.52 -5.75 -9.48
CA ARG A 61 -16.21 -6.47 -8.24
C ARG A 61 -14.98 -7.38 -8.35
N ILE A 62 -14.70 -7.92 -9.54
CA ILE A 62 -13.53 -8.77 -9.78
C ILE A 62 -12.25 -7.93 -9.68
N LEU A 63 -12.21 -6.75 -10.30
CA LEU A 63 -11.04 -5.87 -10.25
C LEU A 63 -10.80 -5.33 -8.83
N VAL A 64 -11.86 -4.91 -8.13
CA VAL A 64 -11.78 -4.50 -6.72
C VAL A 64 -11.24 -5.64 -5.86
N GLY A 65 -11.75 -6.86 -6.07
CA GLY A 65 -11.26 -8.06 -5.38
C GLY A 65 -9.79 -8.34 -5.67
N LYS A 66 -9.36 -8.24 -6.93
CA LYS A 66 -7.98 -8.42 -7.36
C LYS A 66 -7.03 -7.38 -6.77
N VAL A 67 -7.41 -6.11 -6.77
CA VAL A 67 -6.61 -5.05 -6.15
C VAL A 67 -6.50 -5.28 -4.65
N THR A 68 -7.58 -5.71 -4.00
CA THR A 68 -7.53 -6.05 -2.58
C THR A 68 -6.57 -7.21 -2.34
N SER A 69 -6.75 -8.34 -3.04
CA SER A 69 -5.99 -9.57 -2.75
C SER A 69 -4.56 -9.57 -3.26
N CYS A 70 -4.29 -9.02 -4.45
CA CYS A 70 -2.97 -9.11 -5.10
C CYS A 70 -2.07 -7.91 -4.78
N VAL A 71 -2.63 -6.83 -4.25
CA VAL A 71 -1.84 -5.64 -3.88
C VAL A 71 -1.90 -5.42 -2.37
N PHE A 72 -3.07 -5.16 -1.81
CA PHE A 72 -3.15 -4.71 -0.43
C PHE A 72 -2.98 -5.85 0.61
N ASP A 73 -3.56 -7.03 0.36
CA ASP A 73 -3.40 -8.18 1.26
C ASP A 73 -1.95 -8.70 1.25
N GLU A 74 -1.31 -8.73 0.08
CA GLU A 74 0.12 -9.04 -0.07
C GLU A 74 1.01 -8.02 0.65
N MET A 75 0.71 -6.72 0.54
CA MET A 75 1.41 -5.67 1.29
C MET A 75 1.24 -5.87 2.81
N LEU A 76 0.03 -6.21 3.27
CA LEU A 76 -0.23 -6.53 4.68
C LEU A 76 0.58 -7.74 5.15
N GLU A 77 0.67 -8.79 4.34
CA GLU A 77 1.50 -9.96 4.63
C GLU A 77 2.98 -9.59 4.74
N MET A 78 3.52 -8.91 3.74
CA MET A 78 4.89 -8.39 3.73
C MET A 78 5.20 -7.53 4.98
N GLY A 79 4.32 -6.59 5.33
CA GLY A 79 4.48 -5.77 6.52
C GLY A 79 4.46 -6.58 7.82
N ARG A 80 3.55 -7.56 7.94
CA ARG A 80 3.50 -8.47 9.09
C ARG A 80 4.77 -9.32 9.21
N GLU A 81 5.30 -9.80 8.10
CA GLU A 81 6.57 -10.54 8.08
C GLU A 81 7.74 -9.70 8.59
N LEU A 82 7.89 -8.46 8.10
CA LEU A 82 8.97 -7.57 8.55
C LEU A 82 8.85 -7.28 10.05
N LEU A 83 7.63 -7.00 10.51
CA LEU A 83 7.37 -6.75 11.92
C LEU A 83 7.66 -7.99 12.78
N GLY A 84 7.33 -9.19 12.29
CA GLY A 84 7.65 -10.46 12.92
C GLY A 84 9.16 -10.64 13.09
N LYS A 85 9.93 -10.44 12.01
CA LYS A 85 11.40 -10.51 12.02
C LYS A 85 12.00 -9.50 13.02
N LYS A 86 11.53 -8.26 13.02
CA LYS A 86 12.01 -7.21 13.94
C LYS A 86 11.66 -7.50 15.40
N LYS A 87 10.49 -8.07 15.69
CA LYS A 87 10.13 -8.53 17.05
C LYS A 87 11.03 -9.67 17.55
N MET A 88 11.56 -10.49 16.63
CA MET A 88 12.51 -11.56 16.94
C MET A 88 13.98 -11.09 17.00
N GLY A 89 14.26 -9.82 16.72
CA GLY A 89 15.63 -9.29 16.65
C GLY A 89 16.41 -9.82 15.42
N VAL A 90 15.71 -10.30 14.40
CA VAL A 90 16.31 -10.75 13.13
C VAL A 90 16.36 -9.55 12.19
N ASP A 91 17.56 -9.18 11.77
CA ASP A 91 17.72 -8.17 10.73
C ASP A 91 17.36 -8.73 9.36
N CYS A 92 16.74 -7.87 8.55
CA CYS A 92 16.40 -8.20 7.18
C CYS A 92 17.61 -7.92 6.30
N ASP A 93 17.89 -8.82 5.36
CA ASP A 93 18.95 -8.58 4.38
C ASP A 93 18.55 -7.40 3.49
N GLU A 94 19.32 -6.33 3.51
CA GLU A 94 19.08 -5.11 2.71
C GLU A 94 19.13 -5.37 1.20
N LYS A 95 19.64 -6.53 0.78
CA LYS A 95 19.67 -6.98 -0.63
C LYS A 95 18.38 -7.65 -1.10
N ASP A 96 17.44 -7.91 -0.19
CA ASP A 96 16.13 -8.43 -0.52
C ASP A 96 15.27 -7.28 -1.09
N GLY A 97 14.99 -7.32 -2.40
CA GLY A 97 14.19 -6.29 -3.11
C GLY A 97 12.82 -6.04 -2.46
N ASP A 98 12.33 -7.02 -1.72
CA ASP A 98 11.06 -6.98 -0.99
C ASP A 98 11.12 -6.11 0.26
N VAL A 99 12.31 -5.79 0.80
CA VAL A 99 12.46 -4.98 2.02
C VAL A 99 11.79 -3.62 1.87
N TRP A 100 11.87 -3.02 0.69
CA TRP A 100 11.29 -1.71 0.44
C TRP A 100 9.77 -1.74 0.45
N LEU A 101 9.16 -2.75 -0.18
CA LEU A 101 7.70 -2.92 -0.14
C LEU A 101 7.20 -3.23 1.27
N ARG A 102 7.96 -4.01 2.03
CA ARG A 102 7.67 -4.27 3.45
C ARG A 102 7.69 -2.98 4.28
N VAL A 103 8.67 -2.11 4.06
CA VAL A 103 8.74 -0.78 4.70
C VAL A 103 7.57 0.09 4.27
N VAL A 104 7.24 0.12 2.97
CA VAL A 104 6.12 0.88 2.43
C VAL A 104 4.80 0.45 3.07
N ALA A 105 4.56 -0.86 3.17
CA ALA A 105 3.36 -1.40 3.79
C ALA A 105 3.17 -0.97 5.26
N LEU A 106 4.29 -0.73 5.96
CA LEU A 106 4.31 -0.41 7.39
C LEU A 106 4.26 1.08 7.69
N MET A 107 4.88 1.92 6.85
CA MET A 107 5.18 3.31 7.21
C MET A 107 4.39 4.34 6.39
N MET A 108 3.71 3.96 5.32
CA MET A 108 3.14 4.93 4.36
C MET A 108 1.69 5.33 4.64
N GLY A 109 1.12 4.91 5.76
CA GLY A 109 -0.20 5.37 6.23
C GLY A 109 -1.36 4.87 5.37
N PHE A 110 -1.29 3.63 4.87
CA PHE A 110 -2.37 3.02 4.11
C PHE A 110 -3.65 2.86 4.92
N SER A 111 -3.56 2.80 6.26
CA SER A 111 -4.76 2.80 7.11
C SER A 111 -5.56 4.10 6.93
N ALA A 112 -4.90 5.25 7.07
CA ALA A 112 -5.51 6.57 6.96
C ALA A 112 -6.06 6.79 5.55
N ARG A 113 -5.28 6.43 4.52
CA ARG A 113 -5.69 6.57 3.12
C ARG A 113 -6.91 5.71 2.79
N SER A 114 -6.94 4.47 3.27
CA SER A 114 -8.11 3.60 3.11
C SER A 114 -9.34 4.20 3.80
N TYR A 115 -9.20 4.74 5.00
CA TYR A 115 -10.30 5.41 5.71
C TYR A 115 -10.87 6.59 4.93
N GLU A 116 -10.00 7.47 4.42
CA GLU A 116 -10.38 8.62 3.60
C GLU A 116 -11.14 8.20 2.33
N VAL A 117 -10.64 7.15 1.66
CA VAL A 117 -11.33 6.57 0.49
C VAL A 117 -12.71 6.05 0.88
N GLY A 118 -12.84 5.31 1.99
CA GLY A 118 -14.09 4.71 2.42
C GLY A 118 -15.14 5.75 2.88
N LEU A 119 -14.69 6.87 3.43
CA LEU A 119 -15.57 7.98 3.84
C LEU A 119 -16.08 8.80 2.66
N SER A 120 -15.27 8.94 1.61
CA SER A 120 -15.57 9.79 0.45
C SER A 120 -16.98 9.52 -0.10
N VAL A 121 -17.75 10.58 -0.34
CA VAL A 121 -19.10 10.49 -0.96
C VAL A 121 -19.07 9.85 -2.34
N GLU A 122 -17.92 9.96 -3.00
CA GLU A 122 -17.65 9.36 -4.28
C GLU A 122 -17.27 7.86 -4.23
N CYS A 123 -17.08 7.29 -3.04
CA CYS A 123 -16.78 5.87 -2.92
C CYS A 123 -18.04 5.05 -3.22
N PHE A 124 -17.92 4.15 -4.19
CA PHE A 124 -19.00 3.26 -4.57
C PHE A 124 -19.39 2.40 -3.35
N GLN A 125 -20.68 2.41 -3.02
CA GLN A 125 -21.17 1.88 -1.74
C GLN A 125 -20.79 0.41 -1.53
N GLU A 126 -20.79 -0.38 -2.60
CA GLU A 126 -20.43 -1.81 -2.56
C GLU A 126 -18.95 -2.05 -2.23
N ASN A 127 -18.08 -1.07 -2.51
CA ASN A 127 -16.64 -1.19 -2.27
C ASN A 127 -16.26 -0.77 -0.85
N ARG A 128 -17.10 0.01 -0.15
CA ARG A 128 -16.80 0.52 1.20
C ARG A 128 -16.47 -0.58 2.18
N LYS A 129 -17.10 -1.76 2.07
CA LYS A 129 -16.78 -2.90 2.93
C LYS A 129 -15.33 -3.36 2.75
N ALA A 130 -14.86 -3.47 1.50
CA ALA A 130 -13.48 -3.86 1.21
C ALA A 130 -12.51 -2.79 1.72
N VAL A 131 -12.81 -1.52 1.43
CA VAL A 131 -11.96 -0.38 1.81
C VAL A 131 -11.85 -0.22 3.33
N PHE A 132 -12.95 -0.33 4.09
CA PHE A 132 -12.90 -0.27 5.55
C PHE A 132 -12.24 -1.51 6.15
N GLY A 133 -12.39 -2.69 5.54
CA GLY A 133 -11.62 -3.87 5.95
C GLY A 133 -10.11 -3.65 5.82
N LEU A 134 -9.67 -3.06 4.70
CA LEU A 134 -8.26 -2.68 4.53
C LEU A 134 -7.81 -1.64 5.56
N HIS A 135 -8.64 -0.63 5.83
CA HIS A 135 -8.35 0.35 6.90
C HIS A 135 -8.10 -0.35 8.24
N GLU A 136 -8.98 -1.27 8.66
CA GLU A 136 -8.87 -1.97 9.93
C GLU A 136 -7.57 -2.80 10.04
N GLU A 137 -7.24 -3.55 8.98
CA GLU A 137 -6.05 -4.40 8.97
C GLU A 137 -4.75 -3.58 8.94
N PHE A 138 -4.67 -2.53 8.11
CA PHE A 138 -3.51 -1.64 8.12
C PHE A 138 -3.39 -0.86 9.43
N LEU A 139 -4.50 -0.42 10.03
CA LEU A 139 -4.48 0.28 11.31
C LEU A 139 -3.91 -0.62 12.41
N LYS A 140 -4.27 -1.91 12.39
CA LYS A 140 -3.72 -2.89 13.33
C LYS A 140 -2.21 -3.08 13.11
N LEU A 141 -1.79 -3.22 11.85
CA LEU A 141 -0.39 -3.38 11.50
C LEU A 141 0.46 -2.16 11.93
N GLU A 142 -0.02 -0.95 11.65
CA GLU A 142 0.63 0.31 12.02
C GLU A 142 0.72 0.47 13.56
N LYS A 143 -0.34 0.12 14.30
CA LYS A 143 -0.31 0.11 15.78
C LYS A 143 0.64 -0.95 16.36
N ASP A 144 0.74 -2.10 15.72
CA ASP A 144 1.68 -3.14 16.12
C ASP A 144 3.13 -2.70 15.88
N LEU A 145 3.37 -1.89 14.84
CA LEU A 145 4.63 -1.21 14.60
C LEU A 145 4.92 -0.15 15.67
N GLU A 146 3.95 0.70 16.00
CA GLU A 146 4.11 1.70 17.08
C GLU A 146 4.44 1.05 18.44
N SER A 147 3.95 -0.17 18.66
CA SER A 147 4.24 -0.97 19.85
C SER A 147 5.61 -1.65 19.79
N CYS A 148 6.20 -1.76 18.60
CA CYS A 148 7.54 -2.26 18.39
C CYS A 148 8.55 -1.17 18.81
N LYS A 149 9.40 -1.47 19.80
CA LYS A 149 10.44 -0.55 20.25
C LYS A 149 11.67 -0.56 19.33
N SER A 150 11.66 -1.35 18.27
CA SER A 150 12.77 -1.50 17.34
C SER A 150 12.69 -0.41 16.28
N GLU A 151 13.80 0.29 16.05
CA GLU A 151 13.90 1.25 14.97
C GLU A 151 13.87 0.52 13.62
N ILE A 152 12.93 0.89 12.76
CA ILE A 152 12.99 0.56 11.33
C ILE A 152 13.75 1.71 10.68
N VAL A 153 15.00 1.44 10.33
CA VAL A 153 15.77 2.33 9.47
C VAL A 153 15.20 2.18 8.07
N VAL A 154 14.66 3.26 7.52
CA VAL A 154 14.40 3.37 6.08
C VAL A 154 15.73 3.82 5.48
N PRO A 155 16.42 3.00 4.67
CA PRO A 155 17.65 3.47 4.05
C PRO A 155 17.33 4.67 3.16
N GLU A 156 17.95 5.80 3.44
CA GLU A 156 17.77 7.03 2.68
C GLU A 156 18.28 6.78 1.25
N TYR A 157 17.39 6.82 0.26
CA TYR A 157 17.81 7.05 -1.12
C TYR A 157 18.06 8.56 -1.26
N ASN A 158 19.30 8.94 -0.91
CA ASN A 158 19.98 10.22 -1.04
C ASN A 158 19.13 11.51 -1.18
N GLU A 159 19.20 12.30 -0.09
CA GLU A 159 18.94 13.74 0.08
C GLU A 159 17.49 14.25 -0.08
N LEU A 160 16.63 13.90 0.89
CA LEU A 160 15.80 14.83 1.67
C LEU A 160 14.99 14.05 2.74
N LEU A 161 15.63 13.84 3.90
CA LEU A 161 15.05 13.62 5.23
C LEU A 161 13.57 13.18 5.31
N MET A 162 13.34 11.87 5.44
CA MET A 162 12.13 11.33 6.09
C MET A 162 12.51 10.70 7.43
N VAL A 163 12.81 11.57 8.39
CA VAL A 163 12.80 11.23 9.83
C VAL A 163 11.32 11.19 10.26
N MET A 164 10.67 10.04 10.09
CA MET A 164 9.54 9.68 10.95
C MET A 164 10.06 8.86 12.12
N VAL A 165 10.98 9.48 12.87
CA VAL A 165 11.20 9.12 14.26
C VAL A 165 9.87 9.27 14.97
N MET A 166 9.55 8.29 15.82
CA MET A 166 8.59 8.36 16.90
C MET A 166 8.85 9.57 17.83
N MET A 167 8.68 10.81 17.35
CA MET A 167 8.69 12.04 18.13
C MET A 167 7.37 12.19 18.90
N ARG A 168 7.00 11.15 19.64
CA ARG A 168 5.98 11.22 20.68
C ARG A 168 6.50 10.63 22.00
N ARG A 169 7.77 10.91 22.33
CA ARG A 169 8.30 10.81 23.70
C ARG A 169 9.32 11.93 23.98
N SER A 170 8.89 13.17 23.83
CA SER A 170 9.46 14.29 24.58
C SER A 170 8.38 15.32 24.77
N LEU A 171 7.79 15.31 25.97
CA LEU A 171 6.90 16.29 26.63
C LEU A 171 6.00 15.48 27.56
N GLY A 172 6.58 15.10 28.69
CA GLY A 172 6.00 14.30 29.77
C GLY A 172 7.11 13.88 30.71
#